data_AF-A0A6J4C036-F1
#
_entry.id   AF-A0A6J4C036-F1
#
_cell.length_a   1.000
_cell.length_b   1.000
_cell.length_c   1.000
_cell.angle_alpha   90.00
_cell.angle_beta   90.00
_cell.angle_gamma   90.00
#
_symmetry.space_group_name_H-M   'P 1'
#
loop_
_entity.id
_entity.type
_entity.pdbx_description
1 polymer ?
#
loop_
_entity_poly.entity_id
_entity_poly.type
_entity_poly.pdbx_seq_one_letter_code
_entity_poly.pdbx_strand_id
1 'polypeptide(L)'
;MAAENSKALDTKVVRALLDRHACPVPFHAVRTRFLGNIASPIFSASPLRVVEGLWGGEMPEFHSMAEAETLIGMLVQGLWNDLARHQKRSQSFRLTRLPIQATAPDLHYFGQVRMKELDGFVDGLFAGEDEIDLPERAHVAVGLLGEMHAIMVGIVDLVDRDLIADDRVQLEIKLRGLRDLTRIMKGEIHEAVLSCTRARRQMLEGIPTMNPTVH
;
A
#
# COMPACT_ATOMS: atom_id res chain seq x y z
N MET A 1 -10.81 -17.21 -14.67
CA MET A 1 -9.76 -17.17 -15.71
C MET A 1 -9.73 -15.85 -16.48
N ALA A 2 -10.81 -15.41 -17.16
CA ALA A 2 -10.80 -14.14 -17.92
C ALA A 2 -10.57 -12.88 -17.06
N ALA A 3 -11.24 -12.76 -15.90
CA ALA A 3 -11.08 -11.61 -14.99
C ALA A 3 -9.70 -11.54 -14.32
N GLU A 4 -9.08 -12.69 -14.01
CA GLU A 4 -7.72 -12.75 -13.47
C GLU A 4 -6.67 -12.38 -14.52
N ASN A 5 -6.86 -12.78 -15.78
CA ASN A 5 -5.99 -12.40 -16.89
C ASN A 5 -6.10 -10.90 -17.24
N SER A 6 -7.31 -10.33 -17.22
CA SER A 6 -7.54 -8.89 -17.43
C SER A 6 -6.83 -8.07 -16.35
N LYS A 7 -6.99 -8.44 -15.08
CA LYS A 7 -6.35 -7.74 -13.96
C LYS A 7 -4.83 -7.87 -13.96
N ALA A 8 -4.31 -9.02 -14.38
CA ALA A 8 -2.87 -9.22 -14.54
C ALA A 8 -2.31 -8.39 -15.71
N LEU A 9 -3.09 -8.20 -16.78
CA LEU A 9 -2.74 -7.34 -17.91
C LEU A 9 -2.73 -5.87 -17.46
N ASP A 10 -3.77 -5.40 -16.77
CA ASP A 10 -3.84 -4.04 -16.23
C ASP A 10 -2.68 -3.74 -15.29
N THR A 11 -2.31 -4.70 -14.44
CA THR A 11 -1.15 -4.59 -13.54
C THR A 11 0.17 -4.40 -14.29
N LYS A 12 0.37 -5.12 -15.40
CA LYS A 12 1.58 -4.99 -16.23
C LYS A 12 1.61 -3.64 -16.94
N VAL A 13 0.46 -3.16 -17.43
CA VAL A 13 0.36 -1.88 -18.12
C VAL A 13 0.65 -0.73 -17.15
N VAL A 14 0.06 -0.73 -15.95
CA VAL A 14 0.34 0.31 -14.94
C VAL A 14 1.82 0.32 -14.56
N ARG A 15 2.45 -0.85 -14.40
CA ARG A 15 3.89 -0.94 -14.11
C ARG A 15 4.74 -0.34 -15.24
N ALA A 16 4.48 -0.73 -16.48
CA ALA A 16 5.21 -0.20 -17.64
C ALA A 16 5.06 1.32 -17.77
N LEU A 17 3.89 1.85 -17.40
CA LEU A 17 3.63 3.28 -17.40
C LEU A 17 4.42 4.01 -16.31
N LEU A 18 4.46 3.46 -15.09
CA LEU A 18 5.30 4.00 -14.01
C LEU A 18 6.79 3.96 -14.36
N ASP A 19 7.25 2.87 -14.97
CA ASP A 19 8.64 2.70 -15.40
C ASP A 19 9.00 3.71 -16.51
N ARG A 20 8.10 3.93 -17.48
CA ARG A 20 8.27 4.92 -18.56
C ARG A 20 8.47 6.34 -18.02
N HIS A 21 7.78 6.69 -16.94
CA HIS A 21 7.89 7.99 -16.27
C HIS A 21 8.92 8.00 -15.13
N ALA A 22 9.83 7.01 -15.09
CA ALA A 22 10.90 6.89 -14.11
C ALA A 22 10.41 7.04 -12.65
N CYS A 23 9.24 6.47 -12.34
CA CYS A 23 8.69 6.52 -10.99
C CYS A 23 9.67 5.89 -9.97
N PRO A 24 10.12 6.64 -8.95
CA PRO A 24 11.07 6.13 -7.96
C PRO A 24 10.42 5.13 -6.98
N VAL A 25 9.09 5.14 -6.87
CA VAL A 25 8.34 4.27 -5.97
C VAL A 25 7.99 2.95 -6.67
N PRO A 26 8.42 1.79 -6.13
CA PRO A 26 8.12 0.52 -6.78
C PRO A 26 6.63 0.21 -6.71
N PHE A 27 6.11 -0.44 -7.75
CA PHE A 27 4.68 -0.68 -7.91
C PHE A 27 3.96 -1.34 -6.70
N HIS A 28 4.65 -2.20 -5.93
CA HIS A 28 4.06 -2.79 -4.73
C HIS A 28 3.76 -1.74 -3.65
N ALA A 29 4.64 -0.75 -3.48
CA ALA A 29 4.46 0.37 -2.58
C ALA A 29 3.41 1.37 -3.12
N VAL A 30 3.35 1.58 -4.44
CA VAL A 30 2.28 2.39 -5.07
C VAL A 30 0.90 1.83 -4.74
N ARG A 31 0.73 0.50 -4.83
CA ARG A 31 -0.55 -0.16 -4.50
C ARG A 31 -0.94 0.04 -3.05
N THR A 32 -0.02 -0.11 -2.12
CA THR A 32 -0.32 0.06 -0.70
C THR A 32 -0.51 1.53 -0.32
N ARG A 33 0.19 2.46 -0.98
CA ARG A 33 -0.03 3.91 -0.81
C ARG A 33 -1.41 4.36 -1.24
N PHE A 34 -1.88 3.90 -2.40
CA PHE A 34 -3.27 4.14 -2.75
C PHE A 34 -4.25 3.47 -1.79
N LEU A 35 -3.98 2.23 -1.34
CA LEU A 35 -4.83 1.56 -0.35
C LEU A 35 -4.92 2.31 0.98
N GLY A 36 -3.79 2.83 1.48
CA GLY A 36 -3.72 3.64 2.68
C GLY A 36 -4.55 4.90 2.53
N ASN A 37 -4.39 5.62 1.41
CA ASN A 37 -5.12 6.86 1.17
C ASN A 37 -6.63 6.64 0.97
N ILE A 38 -7.02 5.53 0.34
CA ILE A 38 -8.42 5.09 0.28
C ILE A 38 -9.00 4.90 1.69
N ALA A 39 -8.21 4.31 2.59
CA ALA A 39 -8.60 4.03 3.96
C ALA A 39 -8.51 5.24 4.89
N SER A 40 -7.79 6.30 4.52
CA SER A 40 -7.52 7.45 5.38
C SER A 40 -8.81 8.01 5.99
N PRO A 41 -8.82 8.27 7.32
CA PRO A 41 -9.94 8.95 7.97
C PRO A 41 -9.99 10.44 7.61
N ILE A 42 -8.92 11.00 7.04
CA ILE A 42 -8.85 12.40 6.63
C ILE A 42 -9.79 12.65 5.45
N PHE A 43 -10.69 13.62 5.59
CA PHE A 43 -11.69 13.94 4.57
C PHE A 43 -11.08 14.57 3.30
N SER A 44 -9.99 15.33 3.45
CA SER A 44 -9.24 15.97 2.36
C SER A 44 -8.24 15.04 1.66
N ALA A 45 -8.14 13.77 2.07
CA ALA A 45 -7.27 12.79 1.42
C ALA A 45 -7.63 12.66 -0.06
N SER A 46 -6.65 12.88 -0.94
CA SER A 46 -6.86 12.95 -2.39
C SER A 46 -5.96 11.97 -3.14
N PRO A 47 -6.52 11.18 -4.08
CA PRO A 47 -5.72 10.30 -4.92
C PRO A 47 -4.72 11.05 -5.80
N LEU A 48 -5.00 12.32 -6.18
CA LEU A 48 -4.06 13.12 -6.96
C LEU A 48 -2.82 13.50 -6.14
N ARG A 49 -2.97 13.78 -4.85
CA ARG A 49 -1.82 14.03 -3.97
C ARG A 49 -0.96 12.78 -3.80
N VAL A 50 -1.57 11.60 -3.81
CA VAL A 50 -0.81 10.34 -3.84
C VAL A 50 0.00 10.23 -5.14
N VAL A 51 -0.59 10.57 -6.29
CA VAL A 51 0.10 10.56 -7.60
C VAL A 51 1.31 11.51 -7.57
N GLU A 52 1.13 12.76 -7.14
CA GLU A 52 2.24 13.73 -7.00
C GLU A 52 3.34 13.20 -6.07
N GLY A 53 2.95 12.62 -4.93
CA GLY A 53 3.86 12.03 -3.96
C GLY A 53 4.65 10.83 -4.48
N LEU A 54 4.25 10.21 -5.61
CA LEU A 54 5.06 9.16 -6.24
C LEU A 54 6.37 9.71 -6.83
N TRP A 55 6.43 11.01 -7.16
CA TRP A 55 7.60 11.69 -7.71
C TRP A 55 8.15 12.78 -6.78
N GLY A 56 7.90 12.66 -5.48
CA GLY A 56 8.43 13.62 -4.49
C GLY A 56 7.67 14.94 -4.41
N GLY A 57 6.43 14.99 -4.91
CA GLY A 57 5.55 16.16 -4.82
C GLY A 57 5.41 16.94 -6.13
N GLU A 58 6.22 16.63 -7.14
CA GLU A 58 6.13 17.24 -8.47
C GLU A 58 5.85 16.16 -9.52
N MET A 59 4.95 16.44 -10.46
CA MET A 59 4.62 15.50 -11.53
C MET A 59 5.81 15.32 -12.49
N PRO A 60 5.98 14.15 -13.11
CA PRO A 60 7.03 13.94 -14.09
C PRO A 60 6.80 14.81 -15.34
N GLU A 61 7.84 15.04 -16.13
CA GLU A 61 7.69 15.71 -17.41
C GLU A 61 6.86 14.87 -18.39
N PHE A 62 5.94 15.53 -19.10
CA PHE A 62 5.09 14.93 -20.13
C PHE A 62 5.35 15.57 -21.48
N HIS A 63 5.39 14.76 -22.54
CA HIS A 63 5.52 15.27 -23.90
C HIS A 63 4.22 15.87 -24.43
N SER A 64 3.08 15.56 -23.80
CA SER A 64 1.76 16.07 -24.18
C SER A 64 0.75 15.95 -23.03
N MET A 65 -0.34 16.72 -23.12
CA MET A 65 -1.48 16.59 -22.19
C MET A 65 -2.09 15.18 -22.22
N ALA A 66 -2.20 14.56 -23.41
CA ALA A 66 -2.75 13.22 -23.55
C ALA A 66 -1.93 12.16 -22.79
N GLU A 67 -0.62 12.35 -22.68
CA GLU A 67 0.27 11.47 -21.90
C GLU A 67 -0.02 11.60 -20.40
N ALA A 68 -0.17 12.84 -19.91
CA ALA A 68 -0.56 13.10 -18.53
C ALA A 68 -1.94 12.53 -18.19
N GLU A 69 -2.93 12.74 -19.05
CA GLU A 69 -4.29 12.18 -18.92
C GLU A 69 -4.27 10.66 -18.88
N THR A 70 -3.42 10.02 -19.70
CA THR A 70 -3.26 8.56 -19.70
C THR A 70 -2.69 8.07 -18.36
N LEU A 71 -1.64 8.71 -17.85
CA LEU A 71 -1.07 8.36 -16.55
C LEU A 71 -2.10 8.51 -15.43
N ILE A 72 -2.73 9.67 -15.33
CA ILE A 72 -3.72 9.96 -14.29
C ILE A 72 -4.92 9.03 -14.41
N GLY A 73 -5.43 8.80 -15.61
CA GLY A 73 -6.54 7.88 -15.87
C GLY A 73 -6.22 6.46 -15.41
N MET A 74 -5.03 5.94 -15.73
CA MET A 74 -4.64 4.58 -15.33
C MET A 74 -4.45 4.44 -13.81
N LEU A 75 -3.92 5.47 -13.15
CA LEU A 75 -3.69 5.43 -11.71
C LEU A 75 -4.97 5.67 -10.91
N VAL A 76 -5.76 6.69 -11.25
CA VAL A 76 -6.95 7.09 -10.49
C VAL A 76 -8.19 6.33 -10.96
N GLN A 77 -8.49 6.34 -12.25
CA GLN A 77 -9.70 5.68 -12.75
C GLN A 77 -9.54 4.16 -12.83
N GLY A 78 -8.30 3.67 -13.03
CA GLY A 78 -7.95 2.26 -13.02
C GLY A 78 -7.59 1.73 -11.64
N LEU A 79 -6.34 1.94 -11.22
CA LEU A 79 -5.76 1.30 -10.04
C LEU A 79 -6.48 1.66 -8.73
N TRP A 80 -6.72 2.94 -8.48
CA TRP A 80 -7.39 3.39 -7.25
C TRP A 80 -8.80 2.81 -7.14
N ASN A 81 -9.61 2.89 -8.20
CA ASN A 81 -10.95 2.32 -8.21
C ASN A 81 -10.94 0.79 -8.00
N ASP A 82 -9.97 0.10 -8.60
CA ASP A 82 -9.77 -1.35 -8.37
C ASP A 82 -9.47 -1.66 -6.90
N LEU A 83 -8.67 -0.81 -6.25
CA LEU A 83 -8.30 -0.96 -4.84
C LEU A 83 -9.44 -0.55 -3.89
N ALA A 84 -10.29 0.39 -4.28
CA ALA A 84 -11.38 0.91 -3.44
C ALA A 84 -12.35 -0.18 -2.98
N ARG A 85 -12.49 -1.28 -3.72
CA ARG A 85 -13.30 -2.45 -3.32
C ARG A 85 -12.84 -3.07 -1.99
N HIS A 86 -11.58 -2.89 -1.59
CA HIS A 86 -10.99 -3.48 -0.39
C HIS A 86 -11.48 -2.85 0.91
N GLN A 87 -12.25 -1.75 0.81
CA GLN A 87 -13.06 -1.20 1.89
C GLN A 87 -14.20 -2.14 2.33
N LYS A 88 -14.50 -3.20 1.56
CA LYS A 88 -15.51 -4.20 1.89
C LYS A 88 -14.89 -5.36 2.68
N ARG A 89 -15.56 -5.78 3.76
CA ARG A 89 -15.12 -6.91 4.62
C ARG A 89 -14.89 -8.23 3.86
N SER A 90 -15.62 -8.46 2.77
CA SER A 90 -15.47 -9.67 1.95
C SER A 90 -14.32 -9.61 0.94
N GLN A 91 -13.64 -8.46 0.82
CA GLN A 91 -12.64 -8.21 -0.22
C GLN A 91 -11.30 -7.85 0.42
N SER A 92 -10.60 -8.82 0.99
CA SER A 92 -9.29 -8.57 1.59
C SER A 92 -8.23 -8.19 0.54
N PHE A 93 -7.37 -7.25 0.89
CA PHE A 93 -6.23 -6.89 0.07
C PHE A 93 -5.17 -7.98 0.11
N ARG A 94 -4.45 -8.17 -1.00
CA ARG A 94 -3.33 -9.10 -1.09
C ARG A 94 -2.03 -8.35 -1.36
N LEU A 95 -1.12 -8.45 -0.41
CA LEU A 95 0.27 -8.09 -0.63
C LEU A 95 0.92 -8.92 -1.74
N THR A 96 2.00 -8.40 -2.33
CA THR A 96 2.71 -8.98 -3.47
C THR A 96 3.16 -10.41 -3.18
N ARG A 97 2.90 -11.35 -4.08
CA ARG A 97 3.41 -12.72 -3.94
C ARG A 97 4.83 -12.77 -4.48
N LEU A 98 5.77 -13.26 -3.67
CA LEU A 98 7.19 -13.34 -4.02
C LEU A 98 7.60 -14.81 -4.21
N PRO A 99 8.14 -15.20 -5.38
CA PRO A 99 8.63 -16.55 -5.62
C PRO A 99 10.06 -16.71 -5.08
N ILE A 100 10.19 -16.79 -3.75
CA ILE A 100 11.49 -16.82 -3.06
C ILE A 100 11.86 -18.19 -2.49
N GLN A 101 13.16 -18.46 -2.47
CA GLN A 101 13.84 -19.61 -1.88
C GLN A 101 14.48 -19.22 -0.53
N ALA A 102 15.00 -20.22 0.19
CA ALA A 102 15.68 -20.03 1.46
C ALA A 102 17.15 -19.64 1.23
N THR A 103 17.38 -18.44 0.71
CA THR A 103 18.72 -17.87 0.48
C THR A 103 18.80 -16.48 1.11
N ALA A 104 20.01 -16.04 1.50
CA ALA A 104 20.19 -14.70 2.04
C ALA A 104 19.73 -13.57 1.08
N PRO A 105 20.05 -13.60 -0.24
CA PRO A 105 19.53 -12.61 -1.18
C PRO A 105 18.00 -12.56 -1.26
N ASP A 106 17.34 -13.72 -1.23
CA ASP A 106 15.89 -13.79 -1.28
C ASP A 106 15.23 -13.29 0.02
N LEU A 107 15.84 -13.54 1.18
CA LEU A 107 15.39 -12.98 2.45
C LEU A 107 15.52 -11.46 2.46
N HIS A 108 16.64 -10.93 1.96
CA HIS A 108 16.86 -9.50 1.83
C HIS A 108 15.81 -8.86 0.90
N TYR A 109 15.62 -9.42 -0.30
CA TYR A 109 14.60 -8.95 -1.24
C TYR A 109 13.18 -9.02 -0.64
N PHE A 110 12.88 -10.09 0.10
CA PHE A 110 11.61 -10.21 0.81
C PHE A 110 11.41 -9.09 1.84
N GLY A 111 12.41 -8.84 2.69
CA GLY A 111 12.38 -7.77 3.68
C GLY A 111 12.14 -6.42 3.03
N GLN A 112 12.90 -6.10 1.98
CA GLN A 112 12.76 -4.84 1.23
C GLN A 112 11.35 -4.64 0.65
N VAL A 113 10.76 -5.66 0.03
CA VAL A 113 9.40 -5.53 -0.53
C VAL A 113 8.37 -5.34 0.57
N ARG A 114 8.48 -6.06 1.70
CA ARG A 114 7.52 -5.92 2.82
C ARG A 114 7.62 -4.54 3.45
N MET A 115 8.83 -4.08 3.73
CA MET A 115 9.12 -2.75 4.28
C MET A 115 8.44 -1.67 3.43
N LYS A 116 8.73 -1.65 2.12
CA LYS A 116 8.16 -0.68 1.18
C LYS A 116 6.64 -0.79 1.02
N GLU A 117 6.06 -1.99 1.12
CA GLU A 117 4.61 -2.15 1.14
C GLU A 117 3.98 -1.55 2.40
N LEU A 118 4.63 -1.70 3.57
CA LEU A 118 4.18 -1.13 4.83
C LEU A 118 4.34 0.40 4.84
N ASP A 119 5.49 0.91 4.41
CA ASP A 119 5.74 2.35 4.25
C ASP A 119 4.70 2.98 3.34
N GLY A 120 4.47 2.39 2.17
CA GLY A 120 3.45 2.85 1.24
C GLY A 120 2.08 2.93 1.92
N PHE A 121 1.67 1.89 2.65
CA PHE A 121 0.38 1.89 3.35
C PHE A 121 0.27 3.04 4.37
N VAL A 122 1.29 3.23 5.20
CA VAL A 122 1.30 4.26 6.24
C VAL A 122 1.33 5.66 5.62
N ASP A 123 2.21 5.91 4.65
CA ASP A 123 2.27 7.18 3.91
C ASP A 123 0.91 7.55 3.31
N GLY A 124 0.25 6.56 2.69
CA GLY A 124 -1.06 6.73 2.11
C GLY A 124 -2.11 7.09 3.15
N LEU A 125 -2.11 6.36 4.28
CA LEU A 125 -3.08 6.53 5.36
C LEU A 125 -2.99 7.91 6.01
N PHE A 126 -1.77 8.41 6.22
CA PHE A 126 -1.50 9.72 6.82
C PHE A 126 -1.67 10.87 5.82
N ALA A 127 -1.64 10.58 4.51
CA ALA A 127 -1.93 11.54 3.44
C ALA A 127 -1.09 12.84 3.51
N GLY A 128 0.12 12.76 4.05
CA GLY A 128 1.05 13.87 4.20
C GLY A 128 0.95 14.63 5.54
N GLU A 129 0.06 14.23 6.44
CA GLU A 129 0.00 14.75 7.81
C GLU A 129 1.00 14.03 8.71
N ASP A 130 1.59 14.73 9.68
CA ASP A 130 2.51 14.14 10.67
C ASP A 130 1.76 13.32 11.73
N GLU A 131 0.53 13.72 12.07
CA GLU A 131 -0.31 13.09 13.07
C GLU A 131 -1.77 13.03 12.58
N ILE A 132 -2.44 11.92 12.86
CA ILE A 132 -3.84 11.71 12.52
C ILE A 132 -4.59 11.01 13.65
N ASP A 133 -5.85 11.36 13.83
CA ASP A 133 -6.74 10.63 14.73
C ASP A 133 -7.18 9.31 14.11
N LEU A 134 -6.71 8.21 14.69
CA LEU A 134 -7.11 6.86 14.29
C LEU A 134 -8.18 6.30 15.24
N PRO A 135 -9.21 5.62 14.72
CA PRO A 135 -10.07 4.81 15.57
C PRO A 135 -9.23 3.72 16.25
N GLU A 136 -9.55 3.37 17.50
CA GLU A 136 -8.75 2.50 18.37
C GLU A 136 -8.25 1.22 17.67
N ARG A 137 -9.12 0.52 16.93
CA ARG A 137 -8.74 -0.70 16.21
C ARG A 137 -7.74 -0.45 15.09
N ALA A 138 -7.82 0.69 14.40
CA ALA A 138 -6.83 1.07 13.41
C ALA A 138 -5.52 1.49 14.08
N HIS A 139 -5.57 2.20 15.21
CA HIS A 139 -4.38 2.57 15.96
C HIS A 139 -3.57 1.33 16.39
N VAL A 140 -4.24 0.33 16.98
CA VAL A 140 -3.60 -0.94 17.36
C VAL A 140 -3.03 -1.66 16.14
N ALA A 141 -3.81 -1.78 15.05
CA ALA A 141 -3.36 -2.44 13.84
C ALA A 141 -2.14 -1.75 13.21
N VAL A 142 -2.13 -0.41 13.13
CA VAL A 142 -1.01 0.36 12.60
C VAL A 142 0.23 0.23 13.50
N GLY A 143 0.07 0.19 14.82
CA GLY A 143 1.17 -0.09 15.75
C GLY A 143 1.82 -1.46 15.49
N LEU A 144 1.02 -2.52 15.33
CA LEU A 144 1.50 -3.85 14.99
C LEU A 144 2.19 -3.89 13.61
N LEU A 145 1.69 -3.14 12.63
CA LEU A 145 2.36 -2.99 11.35
C LEU A 145 3.73 -2.30 11.49
N GLY A 146 3.87 -1.34 12.41
CA GLY A 146 5.15 -0.71 12.74
C GLY A 146 6.18 -1.68 13.33
N GLU A 147 5.76 -2.55 14.25
CA GLU A 147 6.63 -3.62 14.78
C GLU A 147 7.08 -4.58 13.68
N MET A 148 6.14 -4.98 12.83
CA MET A 148 6.41 -5.84 11.68
C MET A 148 7.34 -5.19 10.66
N HIS A 149 7.22 -3.88 10.44
CA HIS A 149 8.15 -3.10 9.63
C HIS A 149 9.57 -3.15 10.23
N ALA A 150 9.71 -2.92 11.54
CA ALA A 150 11.01 -2.99 12.22
C ALA A 150 11.67 -4.37 12.09
N ILE A 151 10.89 -5.46 12.14
CA ILE A 151 11.40 -6.83 11.88
C ILE A 151 11.96 -6.94 10.46
N MET A 152 11.28 -6.38 9.46
CA MET A 152 11.73 -6.43 8.06
C MET A 152 13.01 -5.62 7.85
N VAL A 153 13.12 -4.43 8.45
CA VAL A 153 14.36 -3.65 8.48
C VAL A 153 15.50 -4.46 9.08
N GLY A 154 15.26 -5.08 10.25
CA GLY A 154 16.27 -5.90 10.92
C GLY A 154 16.75 -7.07 10.07
N ILE A 155 15.90 -7.67 9.24
CA ILE A 155 16.30 -8.76 8.34
C ILE A 155 17.17 -8.26 7.20
N VAL A 156 16.80 -7.13 6.60
CA VAL A 156 17.61 -6.47 5.56
C VAL A 156 18.99 -6.15 6.13
N ASP A 157 19.04 -5.49 7.28
CA ASP A 157 20.30 -5.13 7.97
C ASP A 157 21.17 -6.34 8.31
N LEU A 158 20.56 -7.45 8.76
CA LEU A 158 21.29 -8.68 9.07
C LEU A 158 21.91 -9.31 7.82
N VAL A 159 21.23 -9.26 6.67
CA VAL A 159 21.79 -9.76 5.41
C VAL A 159 22.90 -8.83 4.91
N ASP A 160 22.70 -7.51 4.95
CA ASP A 160 23.67 -6.53 4.47
C ASP A 160 25.00 -6.57 5.23
N ARG A 161 24.95 -6.98 6.51
CA ARG A 161 26.13 -7.17 7.37
C ARG A 161 26.73 -8.57 7.31
N ASP A 162 26.20 -9.44 6.46
CA ASP A 162 26.61 -10.85 6.33
C ASP A 162 26.50 -11.63 7.66
N LEU A 163 25.50 -11.28 8.48
CA LEU A 163 25.28 -11.87 9.82
C LEU A 163 24.28 -13.02 9.79
N ILE A 164 23.81 -13.43 8.62
CA ILE A 164 22.95 -14.59 8.45
C ILE A 164 23.80 -15.80 8.12
N ALA A 165 23.79 -16.80 9.02
CA ALA A 165 24.43 -18.09 8.76
C ALA A 165 23.89 -18.72 7.47
N ASP A 166 24.80 -19.24 6.64
CA ASP A 166 24.48 -20.00 5.41
C ASP A 166 23.92 -21.41 5.70
N ASP A 167 23.38 -21.61 6.91
CA ASP A 167 22.65 -22.82 7.25
C ASP A 167 21.26 -22.76 6.62
N ARG A 168 21.11 -23.54 5.55
CA ARG A 168 19.85 -23.70 4.82
C ARG A 168 18.66 -24.04 5.73
N VAL A 169 18.83 -24.83 6.80
CA VAL A 169 17.74 -25.18 7.72
C VAL A 169 17.27 -23.94 8.48
N GLN A 170 18.19 -23.12 8.95
CA GLN A 170 17.87 -21.86 9.64
C GLN A 170 17.21 -20.86 8.69
N LEU A 171 17.69 -20.77 7.44
CA LEU A 171 17.08 -19.94 6.40
C LEU A 171 15.64 -20.37 6.09
N GLU A 172 15.37 -21.69 6.03
CA GLU A 172 14.02 -22.22 5.81
C GLU A 172 13.07 -21.91 6.98
N ILE A 173 13.55 -21.99 8.23
CA ILE A 173 12.79 -21.62 9.43
C ILE A 173 12.45 -20.12 9.40
N LYS A 174 13.45 -19.26 9.15
CA LYS A 174 13.26 -17.80 9.02
C LYS A 174 12.23 -17.48 7.93
N LEU A 175 12.38 -18.08 6.75
CA LEU A 175 11.46 -17.87 5.64
C LEU A 175 10.02 -18.29 5.96
N ARG A 176 9.83 -19.39 6.71
CA ARG A 176 8.49 -19.81 7.16
C ARG A 176 7.88 -18.78 8.11
N GLY A 177 8.64 -18.34 9.12
CA GLY A 177 8.19 -17.30 10.06
C GLY A 177 7.81 -16.00 9.34
N LEU A 178 8.55 -15.62 8.30
CA LEU A 178 8.24 -14.44 7.49
C LEU A 178 6.97 -14.56 6.65
N ARG A 179 6.67 -15.77 6.16
CA ARG A 179 5.40 -16.06 5.49
C ARG A 179 4.24 -15.99 6.48
N ASP A 180 4.45 -16.40 7.73
CA ASP A 180 3.46 -16.27 8.80
C ASP A 180 3.22 -14.80 9.15
N LEU A 181 4.28 -14.01 9.31
CA LEU A 181 4.18 -12.56 9.52
C LEU A 181 3.44 -11.87 8.36
N THR A 182 3.67 -12.28 7.11
CA THR A 182 2.93 -11.74 5.96
C THR A 182 1.41 -11.97 6.05
N ARG A 183 0.98 -13.07 6.68
CA ARG A 183 -0.44 -13.32 6.93
C ARG A 183 -0.99 -12.34 7.95
N ILE A 184 -0.23 -12.09 9.02
CA ILE A 184 -0.61 -11.17 10.08
C ILE A 184 -0.67 -9.73 9.53
N MET A 185 0.34 -9.29 8.77
CA MET A 185 0.34 -7.99 8.08
C MET A 185 -0.92 -7.77 7.24
N LYS A 186 -1.35 -8.79 6.48
CA LYS A 186 -2.59 -8.69 5.68
C LYS A 186 -3.83 -8.52 6.56
N GLY A 187 -3.86 -9.16 7.73
CA GLY A 187 -4.91 -9.02 8.72
C GLY A 187 -4.96 -7.60 9.27
N GLU A 188 -3.82 -7.07 9.71
CA GLU A 188 -3.75 -5.73 10.30
C GLU A 188 -4.01 -4.62 9.28
N ILE A 189 -3.49 -4.73 8.04
CA ILE A 189 -3.87 -3.81 6.95
C ILE A 189 -5.38 -3.84 6.73
N HIS A 190 -5.99 -5.02 6.70
CA HIS A 190 -7.43 -5.13 6.50
C HIS A 190 -8.22 -4.54 7.67
N GLU A 191 -7.77 -4.73 8.90
CA GLU A 191 -8.40 -4.16 10.08
C GLU A 191 -8.33 -2.63 10.07
N ALA A 192 -7.15 -2.06 9.80
CA ALA A 192 -6.97 -0.62 9.66
C ALA A 192 -7.89 -0.05 8.56
N VAL A 193 -7.92 -0.67 7.37
CA VAL A 193 -8.80 -0.27 6.26
C VAL A 193 -10.26 -0.26 6.69
N LEU A 194 -10.76 -1.34 7.30
CA LEU A 194 -12.17 -1.44 7.69
C LEU A 194 -12.53 -0.50 8.84
N SER A 195 -11.63 -0.29 9.79
CA SER A 195 -11.87 0.56 10.95
C SER A 195 -11.93 2.02 10.54
N CYS A 196 -10.94 2.51 9.79
CA CYS A 196 -10.94 3.90 9.29
C CYS A 196 -12.09 4.17 8.31
N THR A 197 -12.39 3.22 7.42
CA THR A 197 -13.56 3.35 6.51
C THR A 197 -14.87 3.49 7.28
N ARG A 198 -15.04 2.71 8.36
CA ARG A 198 -16.24 2.79 9.21
C ARG A 198 -16.32 4.13 9.94
N ALA A 199 -15.22 4.57 10.54
CA ALA A 199 -15.15 5.87 11.23
C ALA A 199 -15.50 7.02 10.28
N ARG A 200 -14.90 7.06 9.09
CA ARG A 200 -15.20 8.08 8.06
C ARG A 200 -16.67 8.08 7.66
N ARG A 201 -17.29 6.90 7.49
CA ARG A 201 -18.72 6.81 7.16
C ARG A 201 -19.60 7.36 8.30
N GLN A 202 -19.32 6.99 9.54
CA GLN A 202 -20.08 7.46 10.71
C GLN A 202 -19.99 8.98 10.87
N MET A 203 -18.81 9.57 10.61
CA MET A 203 -18.65 11.01 10.59
C MET A 203 -19.54 11.67 9.52
N LEU A 204 -19.57 11.12 8.31
CA LEU A 204 -20.41 11.65 7.22
C LEU A 204 -21.91 11.56 7.52
N GLU A 205 -22.36 10.47 8.16
CA GLU A 205 -23.76 10.28 8.57
C GLU A 205 -24.17 11.23 9.71
N GLY A 206 -23.21 11.73 10.50
CA GLY A 206 -23.44 12.68 11.60
C GLY A 206 -23.47 14.16 11.21
N ILE A 207 -23.13 14.52 9.97
CA ILE A 207 -23.17 15.92 9.49
C ILE A 207 -24.62 16.27 9.15
N PRO A 208 -25.23 17.31 9.78
CA PRO A 208 -26.59 17.73 9.44
C PRO A 208 -26.66 18.18 7.97
N THR A 209 -27.54 17.55 7.19
CA THR A 209 -27.86 18.03 5.83
C THR A 209 -28.60 19.36 5.96
N MET A 210 -27.90 20.49 5.80
CA MET A 210 -28.57 21.77 5.55
C MET A 210 -29.25 21.66 4.18
N ASN A 211 -30.57 21.44 4.17
CA ASN A 211 -31.36 21.56 2.96
C ASN A 211 -31.16 22.96 2.38
N PRO A 212 -30.94 23.11 1.06
CA PRO A 212 -30.82 24.42 0.45
C PRO A 212 -32.10 25.20 0.73
N THR A 213 -31.96 26.35 1.41
CA THR A 213 -33.04 27.31 1.49
C THR A 213 -33.14 27.93 0.09
N VAL A 214 -34.16 27.51 -0.67
CA VAL A 214 -34.48 28.14 -1.95
C VAL A 214 -34.98 29.55 -1.63
N HIS A 215 -34.20 30.56 -2.03
CA HIS A 215 -34.62 31.97 -2.06
C HIS A 215 -35.31 32.29 -3.37
#